data_AF-F2CRX2-F1
#
_entry.id   AF-F2CRX2-F1
#
_cell.length_a   1.000
_cell.length_b   1.000
_cell.length_c   1.000
_cell.angle_alpha   90.00
_cell.angle_beta   90.00
_cell.angle_gamma   90.00
#
_symmetry.space_group_name_H-M   'P 1'
#
loop_
_entity.id
_entity.type
_entity.pdbx_description
1 polymer ?
#
loop_
_entity_poly.entity_id
_entity_poly.type
_entity_poly.pdbx_seq_one_letter_code
_entity_poly.pdbx_strand_id
1 'polypeptide(L)'
;KETAEAICREIGVFGPSENISSKSFAGKEFMALPDKKKLLRQTGGLLFSRAEPKHKQEIVRLLKEDGEVVAMTGDGVNDAPALKLADIGIAMGITGTEVAKEASDMVLADDNFSTIVSAVGEGRSIYNNMKAFIRYMISSNIGEVASIFLTSALGIPEGLIPVQLLWVNLVTDGPPATALGFNPPDKDIMKKPPRRSDDSLITPWILFRYMVIGLYVGIATVGIFIIWYTHGSFLGIDLASDGHTLVSYSQLSNWGQCPSWEGFNVSSFTAGARTFNFDENPCDYFQGGKIKATTLSLSVLVSIEMFNSLNALSEDGSLLSMPPWVNPWLLLAMSVSFGLHFLILYVPFLTQIFGIVPLSFNEWLLVVAVAFPVVLIDEVLKFVGRCLTARARKQLGKRKEE
;
A
#
# COMPACT_ATOMS: atom_id res chain seq x y z
N LYS A 1 -40.83 -27.72 -5.94
CA LYS A 1 -39.53 -28.41 -5.97
C LYS A 1 -39.13 -28.61 -7.43
N GLU A 2 -39.90 -29.39 -8.19
CA GLU A 2 -39.69 -29.61 -9.64
C GLU A 2 -39.49 -28.34 -10.47
N THR A 3 -40.33 -27.31 -10.31
CA THR A 3 -40.15 -26.03 -11.03
C THR A 3 -38.80 -25.36 -10.73
N ALA A 4 -38.37 -25.40 -9.47
CA ALA A 4 -37.11 -24.78 -9.06
C ALA A 4 -35.91 -25.59 -9.58
N GLU A 5 -36.02 -26.92 -9.62
CA GLU A 5 -35.02 -27.80 -10.21
C GLU A 5 -34.87 -27.55 -11.72
N ALA A 6 -35.99 -27.38 -12.43
CA ALA A 6 -35.98 -27.04 -13.86
C ALA A 6 -35.31 -25.69 -14.13
N ILE A 7 -35.68 -24.64 -13.38
CA ILE A 7 -35.07 -23.31 -13.50
C ILE A 7 -33.56 -23.38 -13.24
N CYS A 8 -33.11 -24.06 -12.16
CA CYS A 8 -31.68 -24.18 -11.85
C CYS A 8 -30.86 -24.88 -12.94
N ARG A 9 -31.47 -25.80 -13.71
CA ARG A 9 -30.81 -26.40 -14.89
C ARG A 9 -30.74 -25.42 -16.06
N GLU A 10 -31.79 -24.64 -16.28
CA GLU A 10 -31.85 -23.63 -17.36
C GLU A 10 -30.82 -22.51 -17.16
N ILE A 11 -30.65 -22.04 -15.93
CA ILE A 11 -29.69 -20.96 -15.59
C ILE A 11 -28.26 -21.47 -15.33
N GLY A 12 -28.02 -22.78 -15.43
CA GLY A 12 -26.69 -23.38 -15.33
C GLY A 12 -26.14 -23.57 -13.91
N VAL A 13 -26.98 -23.53 -12.87
CA VAL A 13 -26.57 -23.92 -11.49
C VAL A 13 -26.27 -25.42 -11.42
N PHE A 14 -27.00 -26.22 -12.20
CA PHE A 14 -26.77 -27.66 -12.37
C PHE A 14 -26.61 -28.00 -13.84
N GLY A 15 -25.81 -29.02 -14.14
CA GLY A 15 -25.70 -29.55 -15.50
C GLY A 15 -27.02 -30.16 -16.00
N PRO A 16 -27.26 -30.25 -17.32
CA PRO A 16 -28.53 -30.74 -17.89
C PRO A 16 -28.90 -32.16 -17.43
N SER A 17 -27.89 -33.01 -17.22
CA SER A 17 -28.01 -34.41 -16.79
C SER A 17 -27.36 -34.67 -15.43
N GLU A 18 -27.07 -33.62 -14.63
CA GLU A 18 -26.46 -33.77 -13.32
C GLU A 18 -27.46 -34.42 -12.32
N ASN A 19 -26.97 -35.36 -11.52
CA ASN A 19 -27.77 -35.95 -10.45
C ASN A 19 -27.85 -34.96 -9.27
N ILE A 20 -29.04 -34.37 -9.09
CA ILE A 20 -29.34 -33.34 -8.08
C ILE A 20 -30.01 -33.89 -6.81
N SER A 21 -30.19 -35.21 -6.68
CA SER A 21 -30.91 -35.80 -5.53
C SER A 21 -30.26 -35.48 -4.18
N SER A 22 -28.94 -35.30 -4.13
CA SER A 22 -28.19 -34.89 -2.94
C SER A 22 -27.99 -33.38 -2.82
N LYS A 23 -28.54 -32.59 -3.75
CA LYS A 23 -28.34 -31.12 -3.85
C LYS A 23 -29.65 -30.33 -3.83
N SER A 24 -30.81 -30.98 -3.91
CA SER A 24 -32.15 -30.35 -3.93
C SER A 24 -32.97 -30.72 -2.69
N PHE A 25 -33.22 -29.73 -1.83
CA PHE A 25 -33.91 -29.90 -0.56
C PHE A 25 -35.12 -28.97 -0.45
N ALA A 26 -36.22 -29.46 0.12
CA ALA A 26 -37.23 -28.54 0.65
C ALA A 26 -36.72 -27.88 1.95
N GLY A 27 -37.15 -26.66 2.26
CA GLY A 27 -36.70 -25.95 3.47
C GLY A 27 -36.89 -26.76 4.76
N LYS A 28 -38.05 -27.43 4.91
CA LYS A 28 -38.32 -28.32 6.07
C LYS A 28 -37.46 -29.58 6.07
N GLU A 29 -37.20 -30.17 4.90
CA GLU A 29 -36.32 -31.33 4.75
C GLU A 29 -34.90 -30.99 5.21
N PHE A 30 -34.37 -29.84 4.78
CA PHE A 30 -33.04 -29.38 5.17
C PHE A 30 -32.93 -29.11 6.68
N MET A 31 -33.96 -28.52 7.29
CA MET A 31 -33.94 -28.23 8.73
C MET A 31 -33.99 -29.46 9.61
N ALA A 32 -34.55 -30.57 9.12
CA ALA A 32 -34.58 -31.84 9.83
C ALA A 32 -33.24 -32.61 9.74
N LEU A 33 -32.31 -32.19 8.87
CA LEU A 33 -31.01 -32.85 8.75
C LEU A 33 -30.12 -32.53 9.97
N PRO A 34 -29.44 -33.54 10.55
CA PRO A 34 -28.54 -33.31 11.69
C PRO A 34 -27.27 -32.55 11.29
N ASP A 35 -26.66 -32.89 10.15
CA ASP A 35 -25.36 -32.34 9.70
C ASP A 35 -25.50 -31.27 8.60
N LYS A 36 -26.23 -30.18 8.91
CA LYS A 36 -26.49 -29.08 7.96
C LYS A 36 -25.21 -28.43 7.42
N LYS A 37 -24.20 -28.19 8.27
CA LYS A 37 -22.92 -27.54 7.86
C LYS A 37 -22.13 -28.38 6.86
N LYS A 38 -22.09 -29.70 7.05
CA LYS A 38 -21.39 -30.62 6.13
C LYS A 38 -21.98 -30.56 4.72
N LEU A 39 -23.29 -30.42 4.62
CA LEU A 39 -23.97 -30.28 3.35
C LEU A 39 -23.65 -28.94 2.68
N LEU A 40 -23.67 -27.84 3.44
CA LEU A 40 -23.34 -26.50 2.94
C LEU A 40 -21.89 -26.36 2.45
N ARG A 41 -20.95 -27.14 3.00
CA ARG A 41 -19.54 -27.20 2.57
C ARG A 41 -19.30 -27.93 1.25
N GLN A 42 -20.31 -28.57 0.68
CA GLN A 42 -20.15 -29.29 -0.59
C GLN A 42 -19.85 -28.31 -1.72
N THR A 43 -18.95 -28.71 -2.63
CA THR A 43 -18.64 -27.92 -3.82
C THR A 43 -19.77 -27.99 -4.84
N GLY A 44 -20.13 -26.82 -5.39
CA GLY A 44 -21.18 -26.66 -6.40
C GLY A 44 -22.46 -26.06 -5.84
N GLY A 45 -23.48 -25.94 -6.69
CA GLY A 45 -24.77 -25.37 -6.32
C GLY A 45 -25.57 -26.26 -5.35
N LEU A 46 -26.34 -25.63 -4.47
CA LEU A 46 -27.38 -26.26 -3.66
C LEU A 46 -28.71 -25.55 -3.92
N LEU A 47 -29.79 -26.31 -4.01
CA LEU A 47 -31.13 -25.81 -4.24
C LEU A 47 -32.00 -26.01 -3.01
N PHE A 48 -32.54 -24.91 -2.49
CA PHE A 48 -33.53 -24.89 -1.43
C PHE A 48 -34.88 -24.40 -1.98
N SER A 49 -35.91 -25.26 -1.93
CA SER A 49 -37.26 -24.92 -2.39
C SER A 49 -38.26 -24.87 -1.23
N ARG A 50 -39.36 -24.11 -1.37
CA ARG A 50 -40.38 -23.94 -0.31
C ARG A 50 -39.76 -23.51 1.04
N ALA A 51 -38.79 -22.59 1.00
CA ALA A 51 -38.11 -22.08 2.19
C ALA A 51 -38.93 -20.95 2.85
N GLU A 52 -39.11 -21.03 4.17
CA GLU A 52 -39.72 -19.98 4.99
C GLU A 52 -38.65 -18.92 5.34
N PRO A 53 -39.03 -17.69 5.76
CA PRO A 53 -38.08 -16.65 6.13
C PRO A 53 -36.99 -17.11 7.12
N LYS A 54 -37.41 -17.87 8.15
CA LYS A 54 -36.51 -18.47 9.15
C LYS A 54 -35.50 -19.44 8.52
N HIS A 55 -35.87 -20.12 7.45
CA HIS A 55 -34.96 -21.04 6.77
C HIS A 55 -33.83 -20.31 6.07
N LYS A 56 -34.14 -19.20 5.40
CA LYS A 56 -33.13 -18.37 4.72
C LYS A 56 -32.14 -17.79 5.73
N GLN A 57 -32.66 -17.25 6.84
CA GLN A 57 -31.84 -16.70 7.92
C GLN A 57 -30.89 -17.75 8.52
N GLU A 58 -31.38 -18.96 8.79
CA GLU A 58 -30.56 -20.03 9.36
C GLU A 58 -29.47 -20.52 8.38
N ILE A 59 -29.76 -20.58 7.07
CA ILE A 59 -28.74 -20.91 6.05
C ILE A 59 -27.61 -19.87 6.06
N VAL A 60 -27.96 -18.58 6.05
CA VAL A 60 -26.98 -17.49 6.13
C VAL A 60 -26.15 -17.60 7.41
N ARG A 61 -26.80 -17.84 8.56
CA ARG A 61 -26.11 -18.02 9.85
C ARG A 61 -25.10 -19.17 9.80
N LEU A 62 -25.51 -20.32 9.29
CA LEU A 62 -24.66 -21.52 9.24
C LEU A 62 -23.44 -21.33 8.33
N LEU A 63 -23.59 -20.62 7.20
CA LEU A 63 -22.48 -20.29 6.31
C LEU A 63 -21.52 -19.30 6.96
N LYS A 64 -22.02 -18.25 7.64
CA LYS A 64 -21.19 -17.28 8.36
C LYS A 64 -20.42 -17.93 9.52
N GLU A 65 -21.07 -18.83 10.27
CA GLU A 65 -20.41 -19.61 11.32
C GLU A 65 -19.31 -20.55 10.77
N ASP A 66 -19.32 -20.83 9.47
CA ASP A 66 -18.27 -21.60 8.79
C ASP A 66 -17.10 -20.75 8.30
N GLY A 67 -17.18 -19.42 8.47
CA GLY A 67 -16.16 -18.46 8.04
C GLY A 67 -16.31 -17.99 6.59
N GLU A 68 -17.39 -18.37 5.90
CA GLU A 68 -17.70 -17.90 4.55
C GLU A 68 -18.23 -16.46 4.56
N VAL A 69 -17.92 -15.69 3.53
CA VAL A 69 -18.49 -14.35 3.31
C VAL A 69 -19.76 -14.51 2.48
N VAL A 70 -20.92 -14.22 3.07
CA VAL A 70 -22.23 -14.56 2.50
C VAL A 70 -22.90 -13.32 1.91
N ALA A 71 -23.18 -13.39 0.61
CA ALA A 71 -24.10 -12.46 -0.05
C ALA A 71 -25.49 -13.09 -0.17
N MET A 72 -26.55 -12.35 0.18
CA MET A 72 -27.93 -12.80 0.00
C MET A 72 -28.68 -11.80 -0.87
N THR A 73 -29.44 -12.31 -1.85
CA THR A 73 -30.32 -11.48 -2.70
C THR A 73 -31.79 -11.76 -2.37
N GLY A 74 -32.62 -10.72 -2.37
CA GLY A 74 -34.06 -10.83 -2.13
C GLY A 74 -34.82 -9.58 -2.51
N ASP A 75 -36.13 -9.72 -2.72
CA ASP A 75 -37.03 -8.66 -3.17
C ASP A 75 -38.18 -8.43 -2.17
N GLY A 76 -38.57 -9.47 -1.42
CA GLY A 76 -39.69 -9.41 -0.49
C GLY A 76 -39.34 -9.03 0.95
N VAL A 77 -40.35 -8.59 1.70
CA VAL A 77 -40.28 -8.37 3.16
C VAL A 77 -39.81 -9.63 3.91
N ASN A 78 -40.13 -10.80 3.35
CA ASN A 78 -39.71 -12.11 3.86
C ASN A 78 -38.19 -12.33 3.83
N ASP A 79 -37.46 -11.58 2.99
CA ASP A 79 -36.01 -11.68 2.85
C ASP A 79 -35.27 -10.71 3.76
N ALA A 80 -35.93 -9.66 4.24
CA ALA A 80 -35.33 -8.61 5.04
C ALA A 80 -34.51 -9.13 6.25
N PRO A 81 -34.98 -10.11 7.05
CA PRO A 81 -34.18 -10.63 8.17
C PRO A 81 -32.89 -11.33 7.73
N ALA A 82 -32.89 -11.95 6.56
CA ALA A 82 -31.75 -12.71 6.06
C ALA A 82 -30.80 -11.83 5.22
N LEU A 83 -31.35 -10.84 4.50
CA LEU A 83 -30.58 -9.73 3.91
C LEU A 83 -29.75 -9.01 4.97
N LYS A 84 -30.39 -8.66 6.10
CA LYS A 84 -29.70 -7.94 7.19
C LYS A 84 -28.66 -8.79 7.92
N LEU A 85 -28.81 -10.11 7.92
CA LEU A 85 -27.89 -11.04 8.57
C LEU A 85 -26.66 -11.36 7.71
N ALA A 86 -26.81 -11.31 6.39
CA ALA A 86 -25.74 -11.54 5.43
C ALA A 86 -24.58 -10.56 5.62
N ASP A 87 -23.41 -10.86 5.08
CA ASP A 87 -22.30 -9.91 5.05
C ASP A 87 -22.53 -8.82 4.01
N ILE A 88 -23.25 -9.16 2.93
CA ILE A 88 -23.82 -8.21 1.98
C ILE A 88 -25.25 -8.64 1.63
N GLY A 89 -26.24 -7.85 2.06
CA GLY A 89 -27.61 -7.96 1.58
C GLY A 89 -27.79 -7.22 0.24
N ILE A 90 -28.42 -7.85 -0.75
CA ILE A 90 -28.65 -7.30 -2.09
C ILE A 90 -30.16 -7.25 -2.38
N ALA A 91 -30.72 -6.07 -2.56
CA ALA A 91 -32.14 -5.91 -2.92
C ALA A 91 -32.35 -5.58 -4.40
N MET A 92 -33.52 -5.97 -4.93
CA MET A 92 -33.98 -5.56 -6.25
C MET A 92 -34.48 -4.11 -6.20
N GLY A 93 -34.07 -3.26 -7.14
CA GLY A 93 -34.41 -1.84 -7.18
C GLY A 93 -35.81 -1.56 -7.71
N ILE A 94 -36.26 -2.33 -8.70
CA ILE A 94 -37.57 -2.12 -9.36
C ILE A 94 -38.63 -2.98 -8.70
N THR A 95 -38.40 -4.30 -8.62
CA THR A 95 -39.36 -5.27 -8.08
C THR A 95 -39.30 -5.40 -6.55
N GLY A 96 -38.23 -4.93 -5.92
CA GLY A 96 -38.02 -5.06 -4.48
C GLY A 96 -38.91 -4.12 -3.65
N THR A 97 -39.39 -4.65 -2.54
CA THR A 97 -40.10 -3.88 -1.51
C THR A 97 -39.17 -2.90 -0.80
N GLU A 98 -39.70 -1.76 -0.33
CA GLU A 98 -38.90 -0.77 0.41
C GLU A 98 -38.23 -1.36 1.65
N VAL A 99 -38.91 -2.29 2.33
CA VAL A 99 -38.35 -3.01 3.49
C VAL A 99 -37.12 -3.86 3.10
N ALA A 100 -37.13 -4.48 1.92
CA ALA A 100 -35.98 -5.24 1.43
C ALA A 100 -34.81 -4.31 1.09
N LYS A 101 -35.08 -3.16 0.43
CA LYS A 101 -34.07 -2.16 0.10
C LYS A 101 -33.41 -1.57 1.35
N GLU A 102 -34.21 -1.18 2.35
CA GLU A 102 -33.70 -0.66 3.62
C GLU A 102 -32.91 -1.71 4.43
N ALA A 103 -33.24 -2.99 4.29
CA ALA A 103 -32.53 -4.08 4.95
C ALA A 103 -31.22 -4.48 4.25
N SER A 104 -31.02 -4.05 3.00
CA SER A 104 -29.88 -4.42 2.15
C SER A 104 -28.72 -3.41 2.21
N ASP A 105 -27.51 -3.88 1.93
CA ASP A 105 -26.30 -3.04 1.82
C ASP A 105 -26.08 -2.54 0.38
N MET A 106 -26.67 -3.22 -0.61
CA MET A 106 -26.59 -2.89 -2.03
C MET A 106 -27.97 -3.05 -2.70
N VAL A 107 -28.35 -2.10 -3.56
CA VAL A 107 -29.59 -2.15 -4.33
C VAL A 107 -29.26 -2.20 -5.83
N LEU A 108 -29.81 -3.20 -6.53
CA LEU A 108 -29.68 -3.33 -7.98
C LEU A 108 -30.69 -2.45 -8.70
N ALA A 109 -30.27 -1.26 -9.14
CA ALA A 109 -31.16 -0.30 -9.79
C ALA A 109 -31.81 -0.83 -11.08
N ASP A 110 -31.24 -1.85 -11.72
CA ASP A 110 -31.66 -2.44 -12.99
C ASP A 110 -32.27 -3.84 -12.85
N ASP A 111 -32.42 -4.37 -11.63
CA ASP A 111 -32.88 -5.74 -11.36
C ASP A 111 -32.08 -6.84 -12.09
N ASN A 112 -30.84 -6.54 -12.49
CA ASN A 112 -30.03 -7.48 -13.28
C ASN A 112 -29.03 -8.23 -12.39
N PHE A 113 -29.16 -9.56 -12.33
CA PHE A 113 -28.25 -10.40 -11.56
C PHE A 113 -26.79 -10.30 -12.02
N SER A 114 -26.53 -9.99 -13.30
CA SER A 114 -25.16 -9.82 -13.81
C SER A 114 -24.44 -8.62 -13.18
N THR A 115 -25.17 -7.62 -12.68
CA THR A 115 -24.61 -6.46 -11.96
C THR A 115 -23.92 -6.91 -10.66
N ILE A 116 -24.38 -7.97 -10.01
CA ILE A 116 -23.70 -8.57 -8.85
C ILE A 116 -22.31 -9.10 -9.25
N VAL A 117 -22.21 -9.78 -10.39
CA VAL A 117 -20.93 -10.33 -10.89
C VAL A 117 -19.94 -9.20 -11.17
N SER A 118 -20.41 -8.11 -11.79
CA SER A 118 -19.62 -6.90 -12.03
C SER A 118 -19.18 -6.25 -10.71
N ALA A 119 -20.08 -6.13 -9.73
CA ALA A 119 -19.78 -5.57 -8.42
C ALA A 119 -18.74 -6.41 -7.65
N VAL A 120 -18.80 -7.74 -7.75
CA VAL A 120 -17.77 -8.63 -7.18
C VAL A 120 -16.43 -8.41 -7.87
N GLY A 121 -16.41 -8.25 -9.19
CA GLY A 121 -15.18 -7.92 -9.94
C GLY A 121 -14.56 -6.60 -9.48
N GLU A 122 -15.38 -5.57 -9.35
CA GLU A 122 -14.95 -4.25 -8.88
C GLU A 122 -14.48 -4.28 -7.43
N GLY A 123 -15.21 -4.97 -6.54
CA GLY A 123 -14.81 -5.12 -5.13
C GLY A 123 -13.46 -5.83 -4.96
N ARG A 124 -13.18 -6.85 -5.79
CA ARG A 124 -11.86 -7.51 -5.83
C ARG A 124 -10.76 -6.55 -6.31
N SER A 125 -11.05 -5.72 -7.30
CA SER A 125 -10.13 -4.71 -7.83
C SER A 125 -9.78 -3.67 -6.75
N ILE A 126 -10.80 -3.04 -6.16
CA ILE A 126 -10.66 -2.04 -5.09
C ILE A 126 -9.84 -2.60 -3.94
N TYR A 127 -10.11 -3.85 -3.53
CA TYR A 127 -9.38 -4.48 -2.43
C TYR A 127 -7.89 -4.70 -2.74
N ASN A 128 -7.56 -5.12 -3.97
CA ASN A 128 -6.15 -5.26 -4.39
C ASN A 128 -5.43 -3.91 -4.41
N ASN A 129 -6.09 -2.88 -4.95
CA ASN A 129 -5.57 -1.51 -4.95
C ASN A 129 -5.38 -0.99 -3.52
N MET A 130 -6.32 -1.34 -2.63
CA MET A 130 -6.24 -1.01 -1.21
C MET A 130 -5.02 -1.61 -0.54
N LYS A 131 -4.72 -2.89 -0.79
CA LYS A 131 -3.49 -3.50 -0.30
C LYS A 131 -2.24 -2.79 -0.81
N ALA A 132 -2.23 -2.40 -2.08
CA ALA A 132 -1.06 -1.74 -2.68
C ALA A 132 -0.74 -0.43 -1.96
N PHE A 133 -1.72 0.46 -1.78
CA PHE A 133 -1.46 1.74 -1.11
C PHE A 133 -1.17 1.60 0.39
N ILE A 134 -1.86 0.70 1.11
CA ILE A 134 -1.60 0.48 2.54
C ILE A 134 -0.16 0.03 2.74
N ARG A 135 0.31 -0.90 1.89
CA ARG A 135 1.68 -1.40 1.94
C ARG A 135 2.71 -0.34 1.58
N TYR A 136 2.42 0.51 0.59
CA TYR A 136 3.26 1.66 0.24
C TYR A 136 3.43 2.60 1.45
N MET A 137 2.33 3.01 2.09
CA MET A 137 2.39 3.89 3.27
C MET A 137 3.16 3.25 4.43
N ILE A 138 2.96 1.95 4.69
CA ILE A 138 3.70 1.25 5.75
C ILE A 138 5.20 1.18 5.41
N SER A 139 5.56 0.94 4.14
CA SER A 139 6.95 0.91 3.71
C SER A 139 7.64 2.27 3.91
N SER A 140 6.96 3.37 3.57
CA SER A 140 7.47 4.75 3.79
C SER A 140 7.77 5.00 5.27
N ASN A 141 6.79 4.71 6.15
CA ASN A 141 6.95 4.86 7.59
C ASN A 141 8.10 4.01 8.18
N ILE A 142 8.32 2.78 7.68
CA ILE A 142 9.47 1.96 8.11
C ILE A 142 10.79 2.66 7.75
N GLY A 143 10.87 3.29 6.58
CA GLY A 143 12.03 4.05 6.13
C GLY A 143 12.32 5.28 6.98
N GLU A 144 11.28 6.06 7.31
CA GLU A 144 11.41 7.23 8.19
C GLU A 144 11.89 6.83 9.60
N VAL A 145 11.29 5.78 10.18
CA VAL A 145 11.72 5.25 11.48
C VAL A 145 13.16 4.76 11.42
N ALA A 146 13.56 4.06 10.36
CA ALA A 146 14.94 3.63 10.16
C ALA A 146 15.89 4.83 10.07
N SER A 147 15.52 5.89 9.36
CA SER A 147 16.30 7.14 9.27
C SER A 147 16.53 7.78 10.65
N ILE A 148 15.47 7.93 11.43
CA ILE A 148 15.55 8.52 12.79
C ILE A 148 16.41 7.63 13.70
N PHE A 149 16.17 6.32 13.67
CA PHE A 149 16.91 5.36 14.47
C PHE A 149 18.41 5.38 14.13
N LEU A 150 18.77 5.34 12.84
CA LEU A 150 20.16 5.38 12.40
C LEU A 150 20.83 6.71 12.78
N THR A 151 20.15 7.84 12.61
CA THR A 151 20.65 9.16 13.04
C THR A 151 20.98 9.16 14.53
N SER A 152 20.06 8.67 15.36
CA SER A 152 20.23 8.61 16.82
C SER A 152 21.30 7.60 17.23
N ALA A 153 21.34 6.43 16.61
CA ALA A 153 22.31 5.37 16.91
C ALA A 153 23.75 5.76 16.55
N LEU A 154 23.93 6.55 15.48
CA LEU A 154 25.24 7.07 15.08
C LEU A 154 25.66 8.33 15.85
N GLY A 155 24.77 8.90 16.67
CA GLY A 155 25.04 10.07 17.49
C GLY A 155 25.19 11.38 16.70
N ILE A 156 24.74 11.42 15.45
CA ILE A 156 24.84 12.61 14.59
C ILE A 156 23.68 13.59 14.84
N PRO A 157 23.78 14.87 14.43
CA PRO A 157 22.66 15.80 14.54
C PRO A 157 21.41 15.30 13.80
N GLU A 158 20.22 15.70 14.29
CA GLU A 158 18.95 15.31 13.69
C GLU A 158 18.90 15.63 12.18
N GLY A 159 18.73 14.58 11.35
CA GLY A 159 18.70 14.72 9.90
C GLY A 159 17.39 15.28 9.36
N LEU A 160 16.25 14.90 9.97
CA LEU A 160 14.91 15.30 9.57
C LEU A 160 14.13 15.78 10.80
N ILE A 161 13.43 16.92 10.68
CA ILE A 161 12.60 17.45 11.77
C ILE A 161 11.15 16.94 11.66
N PRO A 162 10.38 16.86 12.77
CA PRO A 162 9.02 16.35 12.75
C PRO A 162 8.08 17.06 11.76
N VAL A 163 8.23 18.38 11.58
CA VAL A 163 7.41 19.16 10.64
C VAL A 163 7.62 18.71 9.18
N GLN A 164 8.85 18.32 8.82
CA GLN A 164 9.15 17.81 7.49
C GLN A 164 8.52 16.42 7.28
N LEU A 165 8.65 15.53 8.26
CA LEU A 165 8.05 14.19 8.21
C LEU A 165 6.52 14.23 8.14
N LEU A 166 5.88 15.15 8.87
CA LEU A 166 4.43 15.35 8.78
C LEU A 166 4.00 15.79 7.38
N TRP A 167 4.79 16.66 6.73
CA TRP A 167 4.53 17.08 5.36
C TRP A 167 4.74 15.96 4.34
N VAL A 168 5.78 15.13 4.51
CA VAL A 168 6.01 13.96 3.66
C VAL A 168 4.83 13.01 3.74
N ASN A 169 4.50 12.55 4.95
CA ASN A 169 3.43 11.57 5.18
C ASN A 169 2.04 12.04 4.73
N LEU A 170 1.71 13.32 4.97
CA LEU A 170 0.36 13.83 4.69
C LEU A 170 0.20 14.35 3.26
N VAL A 171 1.18 15.11 2.78
CA VAL A 171 1.05 15.90 1.54
C VAL A 171 1.82 15.28 0.39
N THR A 172 3.00 14.72 0.65
CA THR A 172 3.87 14.22 -0.42
C THR A 172 3.48 12.79 -0.82
N ASP A 173 3.25 11.92 0.16
CA ASP A 173 2.89 10.50 -0.05
C ASP A 173 1.38 10.31 -0.27
N GLY A 174 0.56 11.25 0.18
CA GLY A 174 -0.90 11.21 0.06
C GLY A 174 -1.41 11.10 -1.39
N PRO A 175 -0.98 11.97 -2.33
CA PRO A 175 -1.41 11.90 -3.72
C PRO A 175 -1.03 10.57 -4.39
N PRO A 176 0.23 10.07 -4.33
CA PRO A 176 0.58 8.76 -4.89
C PRO A 176 -0.19 7.60 -4.24
N ALA A 177 -0.37 7.61 -2.92
CA ALA A 177 -1.17 6.59 -2.22
C ALA A 177 -2.62 6.57 -2.73
N THR A 178 -3.22 7.73 -2.93
CA THR A 178 -4.58 7.85 -3.50
C THR A 178 -4.60 7.38 -4.96
N ALA A 179 -3.58 7.71 -5.73
CA ALA A 179 -3.47 7.32 -7.13
C ALA A 179 -3.32 5.80 -7.34
N LEU A 180 -2.65 5.10 -6.42
CA LEU A 180 -2.60 3.63 -6.39
C LEU A 180 -3.99 3.00 -6.21
N GLY A 181 -4.94 3.72 -5.63
CA GLY A 181 -6.36 3.35 -5.57
C GLY A 181 -7.01 3.18 -6.94
N PHE A 182 -6.48 3.86 -7.97
CA PHE A 182 -6.96 3.84 -9.35
C PHE A 182 -6.15 2.90 -10.27
N ASN A 183 -5.40 1.96 -9.71
CA ASN A 183 -4.72 0.94 -10.50
C ASN A 183 -5.74 0.09 -11.28
N PRO A 184 -5.42 -0.29 -12.53
CA PRO A 184 -6.32 -1.15 -13.31
C PRO A 184 -6.40 -2.56 -12.72
N PRO A 185 -7.56 -3.23 -12.83
CA PRO A 185 -7.73 -4.59 -12.33
C PRO A 185 -6.85 -5.59 -13.07
N ASP A 186 -6.38 -6.60 -12.34
CA ASP A 186 -5.73 -7.78 -12.94
C ASP A 186 -6.66 -8.48 -13.94
N LYS A 187 -6.13 -8.86 -15.12
CA LYS A 187 -6.90 -9.57 -16.16
C LYS A 187 -7.47 -10.92 -15.69
N ASP A 188 -6.92 -11.50 -14.65
CA ASP A 188 -7.31 -12.80 -14.09
C ASP A 188 -8.07 -12.68 -12.75
N ILE A 189 -8.55 -11.48 -12.38
CA ILE A 189 -9.18 -11.22 -11.08
C ILE A 189 -10.40 -12.11 -10.79
N MET A 190 -11.20 -12.43 -11.81
CA MET A 190 -12.37 -13.31 -11.70
C MET A 190 -12.05 -14.80 -11.82
N LYS A 191 -10.83 -15.15 -12.25
CA LYS A 191 -10.37 -16.54 -12.33
C LYS A 191 -9.78 -17.04 -11.01
N LYS A 192 -9.35 -16.12 -10.15
CA LYS A 192 -8.86 -16.43 -8.79
C LYS A 192 -10.05 -16.83 -7.89
N PRO A 193 -9.88 -17.83 -7.00
CA PRO A 193 -10.90 -18.14 -6.01
C PRO A 193 -11.13 -16.94 -5.07
N PRO A 194 -12.28 -16.88 -4.37
CA PRO A 194 -12.48 -15.90 -3.30
C PRO A 194 -11.33 -15.95 -2.29
N ARG A 195 -10.86 -14.77 -1.89
CA ARG A 195 -9.90 -14.62 -0.79
C ARG A 195 -10.53 -15.16 0.50
N ARG A 196 -9.69 -15.71 1.38
CA ARG A 196 -10.14 -16.05 2.73
C ARG A 196 -10.14 -14.82 3.63
N SER A 197 -11.09 -14.76 4.56
CA SER A 197 -11.22 -13.65 5.50
C SER A 197 -9.98 -13.47 6.40
N ASP A 198 -9.26 -14.56 6.68
CA ASP A 198 -8.03 -14.63 7.48
C ASP A 198 -6.74 -14.31 6.72
N ASP A 199 -6.79 -14.08 5.39
CA ASP A 199 -5.58 -13.71 4.65
C ASP A 199 -5.02 -12.39 5.18
N SER A 200 -3.77 -12.41 5.63
CA SER A 200 -3.07 -11.24 6.15
C SER A 200 -2.74 -10.26 5.02
N LEU A 201 -2.82 -8.95 5.32
CA LEU A 201 -2.45 -7.89 4.37
C LEU A 201 -0.95 -7.91 4.03
N ILE A 202 -0.12 -8.26 5.01
CA ILE A 202 1.34 -8.32 4.91
C ILE A 202 1.78 -9.76 5.22
N THR A 203 2.31 -10.46 4.23
CA THR A 203 2.94 -11.77 4.44
C THR A 203 4.38 -11.59 4.93
N PRO A 204 5.00 -12.60 5.58
CA PRO A 204 6.39 -12.49 6.04
C PRO A 204 7.39 -12.11 4.95
N TRP A 205 7.17 -12.58 3.71
CA TRP A 205 8.00 -12.22 2.56
C TRP A 205 7.86 -10.73 2.19
N ILE A 206 6.63 -10.23 2.17
CA ILE A 206 6.34 -8.81 1.91
C ILE A 206 6.92 -7.92 3.02
N LEU A 207 6.81 -8.35 4.28
CA LEU A 207 7.42 -7.65 5.41
C LEU A 207 8.94 -7.57 5.26
N PHE A 208 9.60 -8.68 4.93
CA PHE A 208 11.05 -8.69 4.67
C PHE A 208 11.42 -7.73 3.55
N ARG A 209 10.67 -7.73 2.44
CA ARG A 209 10.89 -6.80 1.32
C ARG A 209 10.83 -5.34 1.76
N TYR A 210 9.79 -4.95 2.50
CA TYR A 210 9.65 -3.58 2.96
C TYR A 210 10.64 -3.20 4.07
N MET A 211 11.11 -4.16 4.87
CA MET A 211 12.24 -3.90 5.77
C MET A 211 13.53 -3.59 5.01
N VAL A 212 13.82 -4.30 3.90
CA VAL A 212 14.99 -4.00 3.06
C VAL A 212 14.87 -2.63 2.40
N ILE A 213 13.70 -2.30 1.86
CA ILE A 213 13.44 -0.99 1.24
C ILE A 213 13.52 0.12 2.28
N GLY A 214 12.85 -0.02 3.43
CA GLY A 214 12.89 0.97 4.51
C GLY A 214 14.30 1.15 5.08
N LEU A 215 15.07 0.06 5.24
CA LEU A 215 16.48 0.17 5.64
C LEU A 215 17.30 0.95 4.59
N TYR A 216 17.05 0.71 3.31
CA TYR A 216 17.69 1.48 2.23
C TYR A 216 17.32 2.96 2.32
N VAL A 217 16.05 3.31 2.53
CA VAL A 217 15.60 4.69 2.72
C VAL A 217 16.37 5.34 3.87
N GLY A 218 16.40 4.69 5.05
CA GLY A 218 17.11 5.21 6.21
C GLY A 218 18.62 5.37 6.00
N ILE A 219 19.27 4.43 5.32
CA ILE A 219 20.70 4.53 4.99
C ILE A 219 20.93 5.65 3.97
N ALA A 220 20.05 5.83 2.99
CA ALA A 220 20.20 6.85 1.96
C ALA A 220 20.02 8.27 2.52
N THR A 221 19.00 8.49 3.36
CA THR A 221 18.72 9.80 3.99
C THR A 221 19.80 10.20 5.00
N VAL A 222 20.28 9.25 5.81
CA VAL A 222 21.37 9.49 6.76
C VAL A 222 22.73 9.56 6.06
N GLY A 223 22.93 8.72 5.05
CA GLY A 223 24.16 8.67 4.26
C GLY A 223 24.42 9.98 3.54
N ILE A 224 23.41 10.56 2.88
CA ILE A 224 23.58 11.85 2.19
C ILE A 224 23.89 12.99 3.19
N PHE A 225 23.32 12.93 4.39
CA PHE A 225 23.60 13.87 5.46
C PHE A 225 25.08 13.81 5.89
N ILE A 226 25.59 12.60 6.14
CA ILE A 226 26.99 12.38 6.52
C ILE A 226 27.93 12.78 5.39
N ILE A 227 27.61 12.42 4.14
CA ILE A 227 28.42 12.75 2.96
C ILE A 227 28.58 14.26 2.82
N TRP A 228 27.50 15.04 3.00
CA TRP A 228 27.59 16.50 2.93
C TRP A 228 28.59 17.07 3.96
N TYR A 229 28.65 16.53 5.18
CA TYR A 229 29.60 17.00 6.20
C TYR A 229 31.04 16.54 5.99
N THR A 230 31.24 15.36 5.41
CA THR A 230 32.53 14.64 5.48
C THR A 230 33.29 14.65 4.16
N HIS A 231 32.60 14.80 3.03
CA HIS A 231 33.18 14.65 1.70
C HIS A 231 32.95 15.91 0.86
N GLY A 232 34.04 16.48 0.32
CA GLY A 232 33.95 17.61 -0.61
C GLY A 232 33.41 17.24 -1.99
N SER A 233 33.46 15.96 -2.38
CA SER A 233 32.81 15.48 -3.61
C SER A 233 32.34 14.04 -3.46
N PHE A 234 31.27 13.70 -4.18
CA PHE A 234 30.71 12.34 -4.19
C PHE A 234 30.12 12.04 -5.58
N LEU A 235 30.44 10.85 -6.12
CA LEU A 235 30.06 10.44 -7.48
C LEU A 235 30.44 11.46 -8.59
N GLY A 236 31.57 12.16 -8.41
CA GLY A 236 32.04 13.17 -9.36
C GLY A 236 31.31 14.52 -9.28
N ILE A 237 30.43 14.70 -8.30
CA ILE A 237 29.73 15.96 -8.03
C ILE A 237 30.42 16.68 -6.88
N ASP A 238 30.80 17.93 -7.09
CA ASP A 238 31.40 18.80 -6.07
C ASP A 238 30.33 19.32 -5.10
N LEU A 239 30.44 18.90 -3.85
CA LEU A 239 29.56 19.26 -2.74
C LEU A 239 30.10 20.45 -1.95
N ALA A 240 31.41 20.72 -2.03
CA ALA A 240 32.06 21.82 -1.30
C ALA A 240 31.92 23.18 -2.00
N SER A 241 31.19 23.23 -3.12
CA SER A 241 30.95 24.47 -3.89
C SER A 241 30.23 25.57 -3.11
N ASP A 242 29.52 25.24 -2.03
CA ASP A 242 28.87 26.16 -1.12
C ASP A 242 29.82 26.77 -0.06
N GLY A 243 31.04 26.25 0.07
CA GLY A 243 32.08 26.72 0.98
C GLY A 243 31.98 26.18 2.41
N HIS A 244 31.18 25.12 2.63
CA HIS A 244 31.04 24.51 3.96
C HIS A 244 32.36 23.88 4.45
N THR A 245 32.55 23.84 5.77
CA THR A 245 33.73 23.19 6.36
C THR A 245 33.53 21.68 6.45
N LEU A 246 34.48 20.93 5.90
CA LEU A 246 34.51 19.48 6.01
C LEU A 246 34.93 19.08 7.42
N VAL A 247 34.17 18.18 8.03
CA VAL A 247 34.44 17.63 9.36
C VAL A 247 34.66 16.13 9.27
N SER A 248 35.47 15.60 10.17
CA SER A 248 35.61 14.14 10.30
C SER A 248 34.32 13.50 10.82
N TYR A 249 34.07 12.24 10.47
CA TYR A 249 32.93 11.49 11.02
C TYR A 249 32.95 11.45 12.56
N SER A 250 34.13 11.35 13.18
CA SER A 250 34.28 11.36 14.64
C SER A 250 33.85 12.68 15.27
N GLN A 251 34.07 13.82 14.59
CA GLN A 251 33.55 15.10 15.04
C GLN A 251 32.03 15.13 14.88
N LEU A 252 31.50 14.70 13.72
CA LEU A 252 30.06 14.68 13.48
C LEU A 252 29.29 13.80 14.47
N SER A 253 29.80 12.62 14.85
CA SER A 253 29.15 11.72 15.80
C SER A 253 29.26 12.18 17.26
N ASN A 254 30.23 13.04 17.56
CA ASN A 254 30.45 13.58 18.92
C ASN A 254 30.17 15.09 18.97
N TRP A 255 29.31 15.60 18.09
CA TRP A 255 29.00 17.02 17.97
C TRP A 255 28.54 17.67 19.28
N GLY A 256 27.92 16.91 20.20
CA GLY A 256 27.55 17.39 21.53
C GLY A 256 28.74 17.75 22.44
N GLN A 257 29.95 17.27 22.12
CA GLN A 257 31.20 17.62 22.81
C GLN A 257 31.91 18.82 22.15
N CYS A 258 31.33 19.44 21.12
CA CYS A 258 31.95 20.58 20.44
C CYS A 258 32.46 21.69 21.39
N PRO A 259 31.76 22.05 22.48
CA PRO A 259 32.25 23.09 23.41
C PRO A 259 33.58 22.75 24.11
N SER A 260 34.00 21.48 24.13
CA SER A 260 35.29 21.06 24.70
C SER A 260 36.42 20.93 23.69
N TRP A 261 36.16 21.16 22.39
CA TRP A 261 37.19 21.06 21.36
C TRP A 261 38.01 22.36 21.26
N GLU A 262 39.32 22.25 21.46
CA GLU A 262 40.24 23.38 21.29
C GLU A 262 40.59 23.56 19.81
N GLY A 263 40.47 24.78 19.29
CA GLY A 263 40.90 25.14 17.93
C GLY A 263 39.94 24.72 16.81
N PHE A 264 38.71 24.32 17.11
CA PHE A 264 37.68 24.07 16.10
C PHE A 264 37.19 25.41 15.52
N ASN A 265 37.44 25.63 14.23
CA ASN A 265 36.97 26.82 13.52
C ASN A 265 36.26 26.40 12.23
N VAL A 266 35.20 27.13 11.87
CA VAL A 266 34.31 26.82 10.75
C VAL A 266 34.22 28.03 9.83
N SER A 267 34.42 27.83 8.54
CA SER A 267 34.21 28.85 7.52
C SER A 267 32.74 29.21 7.38
N SER A 268 32.46 30.48 7.14
CA SER A 268 31.14 30.90 6.69
C SER A 268 30.85 30.30 5.32
N PHE A 269 29.60 29.89 5.10
CA PHE A 269 29.15 29.29 3.86
C PHE A 269 27.77 29.83 3.47
N THR A 270 27.45 29.75 2.19
CA THR A 270 26.19 30.28 1.65
C THR A 270 25.30 29.14 1.18
N ALA A 271 24.10 29.04 1.77
CA ALA A 271 23.10 28.08 1.36
C ALA A 271 21.85 28.80 0.82
N GLY A 272 21.71 28.79 -0.51
CA GLY A 272 20.66 29.54 -1.19
C GLY A 272 20.84 31.04 -1.01
N ALA A 273 19.84 31.72 -0.44
CA ALA A 273 19.89 33.16 -0.18
C ALA A 273 20.42 33.54 1.22
N ARG A 274 20.83 32.56 2.04
CA ARG A 274 21.28 32.78 3.43
C ARG A 274 22.78 32.48 3.54
N THR A 275 23.51 33.41 4.15
CA THR A 275 24.90 33.19 4.56
C THR A 275 24.92 32.89 6.05
N PHE A 276 25.58 31.79 6.41
CA PHE A 276 25.74 31.37 7.80
C PHE A 276 27.13 31.78 8.26
N ASN A 277 27.18 32.53 9.37
CA ASN A 277 28.43 32.90 10.03
C ASN A 277 28.53 32.19 11.39
N PHE A 278 29.73 31.69 11.71
CA PHE A 278 30.03 30.93 12.92
C PHE A 278 31.19 31.53 13.74
N ASP A 279 31.59 32.78 13.43
CA ASP A 279 32.69 33.49 14.11
C ASP A 279 32.47 33.62 15.63
N GLU A 280 31.22 33.77 16.09
CA GLU A 280 30.88 33.90 17.51
C GLU A 280 30.87 32.55 18.25
N ASN A 281 30.33 31.50 17.61
CA ASN A 281 30.24 30.16 18.16
C ASN A 281 30.35 29.09 17.05
N PRO A 282 31.53 28.45 16.87
CA PRO A 282 31.73 27.42 15.87
C PRO A 282 30.80 26.20 16.00
N CYS A 283 30.29 25.93 17.20
CA CYS A 283 29.43 24.77 17.45
C CYS A 283 28.01 24.91 16.88
N ASP A 284 27.58 26.14 16.56
CA ASP A 284 26.29 26.39 15.92
C ASP A 284 26.24 25.81 14.49
N TYR A 285 27.39 25.44 13.92
CA TYR A 285 27.48 24.73 12.65
C TYR A 285 26.66 23.43 12.65
N PHE A 286 26.70 22.65 13.73
CA PHE A 286 25.95 21.39 13.83
C PHE A 286 24.46 21.57 14.12
N GLN A 287 24.03 22.77 14.52
CA GLN A 287 22.63 23.08 14.84
C GLN A 287 21.94 23.87 13.73
N GLY A 288 22.51 25.02 13.35
CA GLY A 288 21.99 25.91 12.31
C GLY A 288 22.58 25.61 10.92
N GLY A 289 23.85 25.19 10.84
CA GLY A 289 24.50 24.87 9.57
C GLY A 289 23.97 23.59 8.89
N LYS A 290 23.34 22.69 9.66
CA LYS A 290 22.78 21.42 9.14
C LYS A 290 21.64 21.57 8.13
N ILE A 291 21.06 22.77 7.98
CA ILE A 291 19.87 23.02 7.15
C ILE A 291 20.06 22.49 5.71
N LYS A 292 21.25 22.63 5.13
CA LYS A 292 21.54 22.13 3.78
C LYS A 292 21.55 20.59 3.74
N ALA A 293 22.24 19.95 4.69
CA ALA A 293 22.25 18.50 4.82
C ALA A 293 20.84 17.92 5.06
N THR A 294 20.06 18.55 5.94
CA THR A 294 18.64 18.21 6.19
C THR A 294 17.80 18.34 4.93
N THR A 295 18.02 19.38 4.11
CA THR A 295 17.33 19.56 2.83
C THR A 295 17.67 18.44 1.84
N LEU A 296 18.94 18.02 1.79
CA LEU A 296 19.37 16.88 0.97
C LEU A 296 18.71 15.58 1.43
N SER A 297 18.71 15.29 2.74
CA SER A 297 18.03 14.12 3.31
C SER A 297 16.53 14.11 2.99
N LEU A 298 15.85 15.25 3.15
CA LEU A 298 14.43 15.37 2.82
C LEU A 298 14.17 15.14 1.33
N SER A 299 15.01 15.70 0.46
CA SER A 299 14.85 15.55 -0.99
C SER A 299 15.14 14.13 -1.46
N VAL A 300 16.09 13.43 -0.82
CA VAL A 300 16.33 11.99 -1.02
C VAL A 300 15.13 11.18 -0.58
N LEU A 301 14.57 11.45 0.61
CA LEU A 301 13.36 10.76 1.11
C LEU A 301 12.21 10.90 0.11
N VAL A 302 11.85 12.13 -0.26
CA VAL A 302 10.76 12.39 -1.21
C VAL A 302 11.02 11.72 -2.56
N SER A 303 12.25 11.80 -3.09
CA SER A 303 12.59 11.18 -4.38
C SER A 303 12.50 9.66 -4.33
N ILE A 304 12.95 9.04 -3.22
CA ILE A 304 12.81 7.60 -3.00
C ILE A 304 11.35 7.22 -2.93
N GLU A 305 10.51 7.95 -2.20
CA GLU A 305 9.08 7.62 -2.07
C GLU A 305 8.34 7.72 -3.41
N MET A 306 8.70 8.70 -4.26
CA MET A 306 8.14 8.77 -5.61
C MET A 306 8.54 7.55 -6.45
N PHE A 307 9.81 7.12 -6.40
CA PHE A 307 10.24 5.90 -7.09
C PHE A 307 9.64 4.63 -6.49
N ASN A 308 9.46 4.58 -5.16
CA ASN A 308 8.83 3.47 -4.46
C ASN A 308 7.33 3.38 -4.78
N SER A 309 6.66 4.50 -5.05
CA SER A 309 5.27 4.50 -5.51
C SER A 309 5.10 3.79 -6.86
N LEU A 310 6.09 3.88 -7.76
CA LEU A 310 6.11 3.11 -9.02
C LEU A 310 6.24 1.61 -8.75
N ASN A 311 7.08 1.24 -7.78
CA ASN A 311 7.20 -0.15 -7.33
C ASN A 311 5.88 -0.67 -6.74
N ALA A 312 5.09 0.19 -6.10
CA ALA A 312 3.79 -0.19 -5.55
C ALA A 312 2.69 -0.41 -6.61
N LEU A 313 2.92 -0.10 -7.89
CA LEU A 313 1.98 -0.41 -8.99
C LEU A 313 1.62 -1.90 -9.07
N SER A 314 2.56 -2.77 -8.75
CA SER A 314 2.34 -4.22 -8.75
C SER A 314 3.05 -4.87 -7.58
N GLU A 315 2.37 -5.81 -6.93
CA GLU A 315 2.95 -6.59 -5.84
C GLU A 315 4.04 -7.52 -6.34
N ASP A 316 3.74 -8.32 -7.37
CA ASP A 316 4.65 -9.34 -7.91
C ASP A 316 5.12 -9.04 -9.33
N GLY A 317 4.43 -8.15 -10.06
CA GLY A 317 4.76 -7.79 -11.42
C GLY A 317 6.02 -6.93 -11.50
N SER A 318 6.82 -7.17 -12.54
CA SER A 318 7.95 -6.30 -12.89
C SER A 318 7.46 -4.98 -13.47
N LEU A 319 8.15 -3.87 -13.23
CA LEU A 319 7.87 -2.62 -13.95
C LEU A 319 8.04 -2.77 -15.46
N LEU A 320 8.84 -3.74 -15.93
CA LEU A 320 8.98 -4.05 -17.36
C LEU A 320 7.69 -4.68 -17.93
N SER A 321 6.95 -5.41 -17.10
CA SER A 321 5.68 -6.04 -17.48
C SER A 321 4.48 -5.13 -17.27
N MET A 322 4.52 -4.27 -16.25
CA MET A 322 3.52 -3.25 -15.96
C MET A 322 4.23 -1.89 -15.91
N PRO A 323 4.36 -1.22 -17.06
CA PRO A 323 5.09 0.03 -17.11
C PRO A 323 4.34 1.18 -16.40
N PRO A 324 5.06 2.24 -15.97
CA PRO A 324 4.47 3.35 -15.20
C PRO A 324 3.25 4.02 -15.83
N TRP A 325 3.17 4.07 -17.16
CA TRP A 325 2.06 4.69 -17.89
C TRP A 325 0.76 3.89 -17.88
N VAL A 326 0.75 2.70 -17.27
CA VAL A 326 -0.48 1.92 -17.04
C VAL A 326 -1.45 2.66 -16.12
N ASN A 327 -0.92 3.44 -15.15
CA ASN A 327 -1.73 4.31 -14.31
C ASN A 327 -1.31 5.79 -14.52
N PRO A 328 -1.98 6.53 -15.41
CA PRO A 328 -1.66 7.94 -15.64
C PRO A 328 -1.95 8.82 -14.41
N TRP A 329 -2.88 8.41 -13.53
CA TRP A 329 -3.16 9.12 -12.29
C TRP A 329 -1.97 9.07 -11.32
N LEU A 330 -1.23 7.97 -11.31
CA LEU A 330 0.00 7.87 -10.50
C LEU A 330 1.07 8.85 -11.00
N LEU A 331 1.27 8.94 -12.31
CA LEU A 331 2.23 9.88 -12.89
C LEU A 331 1.85 11.34 -12.61
N LEU A 332 0.55 11.65 -12.70
CA LEU A 332 0.03 12.97 -12.32
C LEU A 332 0.26 13.25 -10.84
N ALA A 333 -0.06 12.29 -9.97
CA ALA A 333 0.12 12.42 -8.53
C ALA A 333 1.59 12.62 -8.15
N MET A 334 2.51 11.84 -8.73
CA MET A 334 3.95 12.04 -8.55
C MET A 334 4.41 13.42 -9.01
N SER A 335 3.90 13.89 -10.15
CA SER A 335 4.21 15.23 -10.67
C SER A 335 3.72 16.33 -9.73
N VAL A 336 2.53 16.17 -9.15
CA VAL A 336 1.98 17.06 -8.13
C VAL A 336 2.83 17.03 -6.86
N SER A 337 3.20 15.85 -6.36
CA SER A 337 4.05 15.70 -5.17
C SER A 337 5.43 16.33 -5.36
N PHE A 338 6.11 16.10 -6.49
CA PHE A 338 7.36 16.80 -6.82
C PHE A 338 7.15 18.30 -6.97
N GLY A 339 6.05 18.73 -7.60
CA GLY A 339 5.70 20.15 -7.71
C GLY A 339 5.53 20.83 -6.35
N LEU A 340 4.87 20.17 -5.41
CA LEU A 340 4.72 20.64 -4.03
C LEU A 340 6.06 20.64 -3.28
N HIS A 341 6.92 19.66 -3.53
CA HIS A 341 8.27 19.63 -2.96
C HIS A 341 9.15 20.79 -3.49
N PHE A 342 9.06 21.09 -4.79
CA PHE A 342 9.71 22.28 -5.36
C PHE A 342 9.13 23.57 -4.80
N LEU A 343 7.82 23.62 -4.56
CA LEU A 343 7.15 24.77 -3.96
C LEU A 343 7.75 25.08 -2.56
N ILE A 344 7.91 24.07 -1.70
CA ILE A 344 8.49 24.30 -0.36
C ILE A 344 9.97 24.73 -0.41
N LEU A 345 10.73 24.27 -1.41
CA LEU A 345 12.16 24.56 -1.56
C LEU A 345 12.46 25.95 -2.14
N TYR A 346 11.63 26.42 -3.07
CA TYR A 346 11.93 27.64 -3.84
C TYR A 346 11.06 28.84 -3.45
N VAL A 347 10.01 28.66 -2.62
CA VAL A 347 9.23 29.78 -2.07
C VAL A 347 9.81 30.23 -0.73
N PRO A 348 10.35 31.46 -0.61
CA PRO A 348 11.07 31.91 0.59
C PRO A 348 10.28 31.78 1.90
N PHE A 349 8.97 32.04 1.87
CA PHE A 349 8.11 31.89 3.04
C PHE A 349 8.08 30.45 3.57
N LEU A 350 7.99 29.46 2.69
CA LEU A 350 7.94 28.04 3.07
C LEU A 350 9.31 27.55 3.56
N THR A 351 10.41 28.03 2.95
CA THR A 351 11.77 27.67 3.39
C THR A 351 12.05 28.06 4.85
N GLN A 352 11.42 29.13 5.35
CA GLN A 352 11.54 29.55 6.76
C GLN A 352 10.79 28.60 7.70
N ILE A 353 9.57 28.18 7.33
CA ILE A 353 8.73 27.29 8.14
C ILE A 353 9.34 25.90 8.24
N PHE A 354 9.83 25.36 7.12
CA PHE A 354 10.37 24.00 7.05
C PHE A 354 11.86 23.90 7.40
N GLY A 355 12.55 25.03 7.60
CA GLY A 355 13.98 25.04 7.90
C GLY A 355 14.82 24.41 6.79
N ILE A 356 14.51 24.73 5.54
CA ILE A 356 15.15 24.16 4.33
C ILE A 356 15.72 25.26 3.43
N VAL A 357 16.56 24.88 2.49
CA VAL A 357 17.21 25.79 1.52
C VAL A 357 17.09 25.24 0.11
N PRO A 358 17.09 26.09 -0.93
CA PRO A 358 17.04 25.60 -2.30
C PRO A 358 18.28 24.75 -2.65
N LEU A 359 18.07 23.75 -3.49
CA LEU A 359 19.12 22.89 -4.03
C LEU A 359 19.55 23.36 -5.44
N SER A 360 20.82 23.18 -5.76
CA SER A 360 21.38 23.39 -7.08
C SER A 360 21.08 22.19 -8.00
N PHE A 361 21.30 22.36 -9.30
CA PHE A 361 21.10 21.27 -10.27
C PHE A 361 22.00 20.06 -9.99
N ASN A 362 23.25 20.30 -9.59
CA ASN A 362 24.21 19.24 -9.27
C ASN A 362 23.78 18.43 -8.04
N GLU A 363 23.27 19.12 -7.01
CA GLU A 363 22.73 18.48 -5.81
C GLU A 363 21.48 17.65 -6.14
N TRP A 364 20.62 18.14 -7.03
CA TRP A 364 19.48 17.36 -7.53
C TRP A 364 19.89 16.10 -8.28
N LEU A 365 20.94 16.18 -9.11
CA LEU A 365 21.49 15.00 -9.78
C LEU A 365 21.96 13.96 -8.77
N LEU A 366 22.62 14.40 -7.70
CA LEU A 366 23.03 13.54 -6.60
C LEU A 366 21.82 12.91 -5.88
N VAL A 367 20.79 13.71 -5.56
CA VAL A 367 19.55 13.22 -4.96
C VAL A 367 18.93 12.11 -5.81
N VAL A 368 18.81 12.31 -7.12
CA VAL A 368 18.26 11.31 -8.04
C VAL A 368 19.16 10.07 -8.12
N ALA A 369 20.49 10.24 -8.17
CA ALA A 369 21.43 9.13 -8.21
C ALA A 369 21.37 8.24 -6.96
N VAL A 370 21.15 8.84 -5.78
CA VAL A 370 20.97 8.13 -4.51
C VAL A 370 19.56 7.55 -4.40
N ALA A 371 18.54 8.18 -4.98
CA ALA A 371 17.17 7.69 -4.88
C ALA A 371 16.86 6.54 -5.85
N PHE A 372 17.35 6.61 -7.09
CA PHE A 372 17.02 5.67 -8.17
C PHE A 372 17.26 4.17 -7.86
N PRO A 373 18.33 3.76 -7.14
CA PRO A 373 18.56 2.35 -6.85
C PRO A 373 17.43 1.64 -6.10
N VAL A 374 16.52 2.35 -5.43
CA VAL A 374 15.34 1.74 -4.80
C VAL A 374 14.47 0.97 -5.81
N VAL A 375 14.38 1.43 -7.05
CA VAL A 375 13.66 0.74 -8.14
C VAL A 375 14.34 -0.59 -8.46
N LEU A 376 15.66 -0.57 -8.56
CA LEU A 376 16.45 -1.77 -8.87
C LEU A 376 16.39 -2.79 -7.72
N ILE A 377 16.47 -2.32 -6.47
CA ILE A 377 16.39 -3.16 -5.27
C ILE A 377 15.04 -3.88 -5.24
N ASP A 378 13.92 -3.16 -5.39
CA ASP A 378 12.60 -3.79 -5.36
C ASP A 378 12.37 -4.72 -6.56
N GLU A 379 12.86 -4.37 -7.76
CA GLU A 379 12.73 -5.23 -8.94
C GLU A 379 13.47 -6.56 -8.76
N VAL A 380 14.65 -6.55 -8.13
CA VAL A 380 15.37 -7.77 -7.73
C VAL A 380 14.57 -8.55 -6.67
N LEU A 381 14.03 -7.89 -5.65
CA LEU A 381 13.24 -8.55 -4.60
C LEU A 381 11.96 -9.18 -5.17
N LYS A 382 11.27 -8.51 -6.10
CA LYS A 382 10.13 -9.07 -6.84
C LYS A 382 10.53 -10.28 -7.67
N PHE A 383 11.66 -10.20 -8.38
CA PHE A 383 12.16 -11.34 -9.15
C PHE A 383 12.43 -12.56 -8.25
N VAL A 384 13.10 -12.37 -7.11
CA VAL A 384 13.34 -13.44 -6.13
C VAL A 384 12.02 -14.00 -5.59
N GLY A 385 11.06 -13.14 -5.26
CA GLY A 385 9.73 -13.56 -4.79
C GLY A 385 8.98 -14.43 -5.79
N ARG A 386 9.01 -14.05 -7.08
CA ARG A 386 8.44 -14.86 -8.17
C ARG A 386 9.11 -16.23 -8.28
N CYS A 387 10.44 -16.28 -8.21
CA CYS A 387 11.19 -17.54 -8.27
C CYS A 387 10.90 -18.47 -7.08
N LEU A 388 10.81 -17.93 -5.86
CA LEU A 388 10.46 -18.70 -4.66
C LEU A 388 9.05 -19.28 -4.75
N THR A 389 8.07 -18.47 -5.18
CA THR A 389 6.68 -18.90 -5.34
C THR A 389 6.54 -19.97 -6.43
N ALA A 390 7.23 -19.82 -7.55
CA ALA A 390 7.24 -20.82 -8.62
C ALA A 390 7.83 -22.17 -8.15
N ARG A 391 8.92 -22.13 -7.37
CA ARG A 391 9.52 -23.34 -6.76
C ARG A 391 8.56 -24.02 -5.77
N ALA A 392 7.92 -23.24 -4.90
CA ALA A 392 6.95 -23.76 -3.94
C ALA A 392 5.75 -24.44 -4.62
N ARG A 393 5.18 -23.83 -5.68
CA ARG A 393 4.12 -24.44 -6.49
C ARG A 393 4.56 -25.75 -7.13
N LYS A 394 5.78 -25.82 -7.66
CA LYS A 394 6.34 -27.03 -8.28
C LYS A 394 6.52 -28.17 -7.26
N GLN A 395 6.92 -27.86 -6.03
CA GLN A 395 7.05 -28.85 -4.95
C GLN A 395 5.68 -29.35 -4.45
N LEU A 396 4.69 -28.48 -4.32
CA LEU A 396 3.32 -28.85 -3.95
C LEU A 396 2.63 -29.70 -5.03
N GLY A 397 2.92 -29.44 -6.31
CA GLY A 397 2.44 -30.28 -7.42
C GLY A 397 2.97 -31.71 -7.33
N LYS A 398 4.28 -31.88 -7.13
CA LYS A 398 4.90 -33.21 -6.97
C LYS A 398 4.34 -34.01 -5.80
N ARG A 399 4.07 -33.33 -4.66
CA ARG A 399 3.56 -33.96 -3.44
C ARG A 399 2.07 -34.32 -3.48
N LYS A 400 1.35 -33.92 -4.53
CA LYS A 400 -0.03 -34.35 -4.82
C LYS A 400 -0.08 -35.48 -5.86
N GLU A 401 1.01 -35.71 -6.57
CA GLU A 401 1.18 -36.80 -7.54
C GLU A 401 1.78 -38.06 -6.90
N GLU A 402 2.54 -37.90 -5.81
CA GLU A 402 2.90 -38.94 -4.82
C GLU A 402 1.76 -39.17 -3.81
#